data_AF-A0A7Y2DPI3-F1
#
_entry.id   AF-A0A7Y2DPI3-F1
#
_cell.length_a   1.000
_cell.length_b   1.000
_cell.length_c   1.000
_cell.angle_alpha   90.00
_cell.angle_beta   90.00
_cell.angle_gamma   90.00
#
_symmetry.space_group_name_H-M   'P 1'
#
loop_
_entity.id
_entity.type
_entity.pdbx_description
1 polymer ?
#
loop_
_entity_poly.entity_id
_entity_poly.type
_entity_poly.pdbx_seq_one_letter_code
_entity_poly.pdbx_strand_id
1 'polypeptide(L)'
;MTTASPPGRLGQSSQVLAIDQLRLTAVVNVGVKVALVACFAVAIGLEPDSVEGKAMGFRAPLFLAPAVLIPLLARRRDWEPYPHTADALASAPFLLDTLGNLLGFYDSYPVTDDVLHALNWVLLVGAYHAFRFRNVSYRSDAVLLGYGFGAIAIVWWEAMEWAVSEDGWGGAGGLSLTYGDTVGDLVLSSTGGLVGSILGLALLGPGVRS
;
A
#
# COMPACT_ATOMS: atom_id res chain seq x y z
N MET A 1 29.12 -11.56 -40.45
CA MET A 1 27.66 -11.44 -40.38
C MET A 1 27.32 -10.91 -38.99
N THR A 2 27.36 -9.59 -38.84
CA THR A 2 27.17 -8.87 -37.58
C THR A 2 25.68 -8.64 -37.40
N THR A 3 25.07 -9.31 -36.41
CA THR A 3 23.67 -9.09 -36.05
C THR A 3 23.58 -7.76 -35.32
N ALA A 4 23.13 -6.73 -36.03
CA ALA A 4 22.72 -5.47 -35.42
C ALA A 4 21.57 -5.74 -34.44
N SER A 5 21.75 -5.36 -33.18
CA SER A 5 20.67 -5.30 -32.20
C SER A 5 19.56 -4.39 -32.72
N PRO A 6 18.27 -4.72 -32.53
CA PRO A 6 17.18 -3.86 -32.97
C PRO A 6 17.31 -2.49 -32.29
N PRO A 7 16.99 -1.38 -32.98
CA PRO A 7 16.92 -0.09 -32.33
C PRO A 7 15.82 -0.17 -31.27
N GLY A 8 16.22 -0.15 -29.99
CA GLY A 8 15.31 0.07 -28.88
C GLY A 8 14.54 1.35 -29.19
N ARG A 9 13.21 1.24 -29.31
CA ARG A 9 12.33 2.40 -29.28
C ARG A 9 12.81 3.25 -28.11
N LEU A 10 13.19 4.51 -28.37
CA LEU A 10 13.50 5.51 -27.35
C LEU A 10 12.26 5.59 -26.44
N GLY A 11 12.26 4.74 -25.41
CA GLY A 11 11.10 4.39 -24.61
C GLY A 11 10.69 5.61 -23.82
N GLN A 12 9.40 5.93 -23.83
CA GLN A 12 8.86 6.97 -22.97
C GLN A 12 9.27 6.66 -21.53
N SER A 13 10.18 7.47 -20.99
CA SER A 13 10.61 7.33 -19.60
C SER A 13 9.40 7.57 -18.71
N SER A 14 9.03 6.58 -17.89
CA SER A 14 7.93 6.72 -16.94
C SER A 14 8.29 7.77 -15.89
N GLN A 15 7.29 8.58 -15.48
CA GLN A 15 7.48 9.59 -14.44
C GLN A 15 7.98 8.97 -13.13
N VAL A 16 7.55 7.76 -12.78
CA VAL A 16 8.00 7.07 -11.55
C VAL A 16 9.51 6.86 -11.52
N LEU A 17 10.14 6.55 -12.66
CA LEU A 17 11.59 6.34 -12.73
C LEU A 17 12.36 7.63 -12.47
N ALA A 18 11.82 8.77 -12.91
CA ALA A 18 12.40 10.08 -12.62
C ALA A 18 12.20 10.46 -11.14
N ILE A 19 11.02 10.19 -10.57
CA ILE A 19 10.72 10.45 -9.16
C ILE A 19 11.62 9.60 -8.24
N ASP A 20 11.85 8.34 -8.59
CA ASP A 20 12.69 7.41 -7.81
C ASP A 20 14.18 7.79 -7.79
N GLN A 21 14.64 8.66 -8.69
CA GLN A 21 16.01 9.19 -8.66
C GLN A 21 16.17 10.36 -7.66
N LEU A 22 15.06 10.96 -7.21
CA LEU A 22 15.12 12.10 -6.31
C LEU A 22 15.50 11.63 -4.89
N ARG A 23 16.49 12.31 -4.28
CA ARG A 23 16.89 12.06 -2.90
C ARG A 23 15.73 12.19 -1.91
N LEU A 24 14.80 13.11 -2.17
CA LEU A 24 13.63 13.31 -1.33
C LEU A 24 12.76 12.04 -1.29
N THR A 25 12.53 11.38 -2.42
CA THR A 25 11.75 10.13 -2.50
C THR A 25 12.41 9.03 -1.66
N ALA A 26 13.74 8.95 -1.69
CA ALA A 26 14.49 8.01 -0.86
C ALA A 26 14.34 8.31 0.63
N VAL A 27 14.45 9.58 1.03
CA VAL A 27 14.27 10.02 2.43
C VAL A 27 12.84 9.74 2.90
N VAL A 28 11.82 10.04 2.09
CA VAL A 28 10.41 9.77 2.43
C VAL A 28 10.18 8.28 2.62
N ASN A 29 10.66 7.44 1.70
CA ASN A 29 10.53 5.99 1.82
C ASN A 29 11.18 5.45 3.12
N VAL A 30 12.43 5.83 3.38
CA VAL A 30 13.12 5.41 4.61
C VAL A 30 12.37 5.91 5.84
N GLY A 31 11.90 7.16 5.82
CA GLY A 31 11.11 7.75 6.90
C GLY A 31 9.83 6.96 7.20
N VAL A 32 9.06 6.59 6.17
CA VAL A 32 7.84 5.77 6.32
C VAL A 32 8.17 4.43 6.97
N LYS A 33 9.20 3.73 6.50
CA LYS A 33 9.57 2.41 7.05
C LYS A 33 10.11 2.48 8.47
N VAL A 34 10.95 3.47 8.76
CA VAL A 34 11.47 3.69 10.11
C VAL A 34 10.32 4.02 11.07
N ALA A 35 9.40 4.90 10.66
CA ALA A 35 8.23 5.22 11.47
C ALA A 35 7.36 3.98 11.71
N LEU A 36 7.13 3.15 10.68
CA LEU A 36 6.34 1.92 10.80
C LEU A 36 6.96 0.94 11.80
N VAL A 37 8.26 0.67 11.67
CA VAL A 37 8.99 -0.20 12.60
C VAL A 37 8.98 0.37 14.02
N ALA A 38 9.17 1.68 14.18
CA ALA A 38 9.11 2.34 15.47
C ALA A 38 7.71 2.25 16.11
N CYS A 39 6.65 2.42 15.31
CA CYS A 39 5.28 2.26 15.79
C CYS A 39 5.03 0.84 16.30
N PHE A 40 5.45 -0.21 15.58
CA PHE A 40 5.33 -1.58 16.07
C PHE A 40 6.20 -1.87 17.30
N ALA A 41 7.40 -1.28 17.38
CA ALA A 41 8.24 -1.38 18.56
C ALA A 41 7.56 -0.77 19.80
N VAL A 42 6.85 0.34 19.64
CA VAL A 42 6.03 0.95 20.71
C VAL A 42 4.81 0.11 21.02
N ALA A 43 4.03 -0.29 20.00
CA ALA A 43 2.78 -1.02 20.17
C ALA A 43 2.97 -2.37 20.86
N ILE A 44 4.05 -3.09 20.57
CA ILE A 44 4.35 -4.41 21.14
C ILE A 44 5.26 -4.30 22.38
N GLY A 45 6.17 -3.33 22.41
CA GLY A 45 7.16 -3.23 23.48
C GLY A 45 6.67 -2.47 24.71
N LEU A 46 5.79 -1.48 24.52
CA LEU A 46 5.21 -0.67 25.60
C LEU A 46 3.74 -0.97 25.86
N GLU A 47 3.05 -1.58 24.90
CA GLU A 47 1.64 -2.00 24.99
C GLU A 47 0.73 -0.93 25.63
N PRO A 48 0.66 0.30 25.06
CA PRO A 48 -0.22 1.33 25.59
C PRO A 48 -1.69 0.90 25.55
N ASP A 49 -2.52 1.41 26.47
CA ASP A 49 -3.95 1.08 26.57
C ASP A 49 -4.70 1.20 25.23
N SER A 50 -4.29 2.12 24.36
CA SER A 50 -4.88 2.33 23.02
C SER A 50 -4.74 1.15 22.06
N VAL A 51 -3.87 0.17 22.35
CA VAL A 51 -3.68 -1.04 21.52
C VAL A 51 -4.00 -2.34 22.25
N GLU A 52 -4.52 -2.26 23.48
CA GLU A 52 -4.95 -3.44 24.24
C GLU A 52 -6.04 -4.22 23.48
N GLY A 53 -5.90 -5.54 23.39
CA GLY A 53 -6.86 -6.40 22.68
C GLY A 53 -6.83 -6.32 21.15
N LYS A 54 -6.05 -5.41 20.54
CA LYS A 54 -5.99 -5.21 19.07
C LYS A 54 -5.01 -6.14 18.34
N ALA A 55 -4.45 -7.11 19.07
CA ALA A 55 -3.56 -8.16 18.54
C ALA A 55 -2.38 -7.62 17.68
N MET A 56 -1.78 -6.49 18.05
CA MET A 56 -0.72 -5.84 17.27
C MET A 56 0.46 -6.77 16.97
N GLY A 57 0.83 -7.64 17.90
CA GLY A 57 1.86 -8.67 17.67
C GLY A 57 1.53 -9.64 16.53
N PHE A 58 0.25 -9.99 16.37
CA PHE A 58 -0.21 -10.87 15.28
C PHE A 58 -0.28 -10.14 13.93
N ARG A 59 -0.62 -8.85 13.92
CA ARG A 59 -0.67 -8.01 12.71
C ARG A 59 0.73 -7.68 12.17
N ALA A 60 1.74 -7.61 13.06
CA ALA A 60 3.08 -7.13 12.72
C ALA A 60 3.75 -7.82 11.52
N PRO A 61 3.73 -9.17 11.36
CA PRO A 61 4.34 -9.81 10.20
C PRO A 61 3.75 -9.35 8.87
N LEU A 62 2.43 -9.18 8.80
CA LEU A 62 1.74 -8.70 7.61
C LEU A 62 2.09 -7.23 7.34
N PHE A 63 2.04 -6.40 8.38
CA PHE A 63 2.23 -4.95 8.28
C PHE A 63 3.66 -4.58 7.92
N LEU A 64 4.65 -5.32 8.45
CA LEU A 64 6.07 -5.11 8.17
C LEU A 64 6.52 -5.81 6.87
N ALA A 65 5.67 -6.64 6.24
CA ALA A 65 6.04 -7.38 5.05
C ALA A 65 6.54 -6.50 3.89
N PRO A 66 5.88 -5.39 3.51
CA PRO A 66 6.35 -4.55 2.40
C PRO A 66 7.78 -4.02 2.65
N ALA A 67 8.07 -3.59 3.88
CA ALA A 67 9.36 -3.03 4.28
C ALA A 67 10.53 -4.02 4.14
N VAL A 68 10.24 -5.32 4.06
CA VAL A 68 11.22 -6.40 3.85
C VAL A 68 11.15 -6.95 2.42
N LEU A 69 9.95 -7.29 1.95
CA LEU A 69 9.74 -7.97 0.67
C LEU A 69 10.09 -7.09 -0.53
N ILE A 70 9.82 -5.79 -0.47
CA ILE A 70 10.11 -4.88 -1.58
C ILE A 70 11.62 -4.67 -1.78
N PRO A 71 12.43 -4.41 -0.73
CA PRO A 71 13.89 -4.44 -0.87
C PRO A 71 14.44 -5.75 -1.44
N LEU A 72 13.93 -6.89 -0.97
CA LEU A 72 14.35 -8.21 -1.47
C LEU A 72 13.99 -8.39 -2.95
N LEU A 73 12.78 -7.99 -3.35
CA LEU A 73 12.34 -8.03 -4.73
C LEU A 73 13.18 -7.10 -5.61
N ALA A 74 13.43 -5.87 -5.16
CA ALA A 74 14.25 -4.90 -5.88
C ALA A 74 15.67 -5.42 -6.11
N ARG A 75 16.27 -6.04 -5.09
CA ARG A 75 17.58 -6.71 -5.20
C ARG A 75 17.54 -7.91 -6.14
N ARG A 76 16.48 -8.73 -6.10
CA ARG A 76 16.32 -9.89 -6.99
C ARG A 76 16.13 -9.48 -8.47
N ARG A 77 15.53 -8.31 -8.72
CA ARG A 77 15.23 -7.81 -10.06
C ARG A 77 16.28 -6.84 -10.60
N ASP A 78 17.35 -6.57 -9.84
CA ASP A 78 18.40 -5.60 -10.16
C ASP A 78 17.82 -4.26 -10.63
N TRP A 79 16.83 -3.79 -9.87
CA TRP A 79 16.06 -2.61 -10.24
C TRP A 79 16.83 -1.32 -9.96
N GLU A 80 17.17 -0.61 -11.04
CA GLU A 80 17.77 0.72 -11.00
C GLU A 80 16.91 1.75 -11.75
N PRO A 81 16.53 2.88 -11.10
CA PRO A 81 16.69 3.17 -9.68
C PRO A 81 15.85 2.22 -8.79
N TYR A 82 16.17 2.23 -7.49
CA TYR A 82 15.40 1.53 -6.47
C TYR A 82 13.95 2.05 -6.45
N PRO A 83 12.91 1.19 -6.29
CA PRO A 83 11.49 1.60 -6.25
C PRO A 83 11.09 2.39 -5.00
N HIS A 84 11.66 3.57 -4.77
CA HIS A 84 11.38 4.32 -3.55
C HIS A 84 9.89 4.70 -3.44
N THR A 85 9.26 5.08 -4.55
CA THR A 85 7.84 5.45 -4.61
C THR A 85 6.95 4.26 -4.28
N ALA A 86 7.18 3.11 -4.92
CA ALA A 86 6.34 1.94 -4.72
C ALA A 86 6.49 1.37 -3.29
N ASP A 87 7.72 1.35 -2.76
CA ASP A 87 8.02 0.88 -1.41
C ASP A 87 7.38 1.74 -0.32
N ALA A 88 7.48 3.07 -0.46
CA ALA A 88 6.84 4.01 0.45
C ALA A 88 5.31 3.87 0.44
N LEU A 89 4.71 3.86 -0.75
CA LEU A 89 3.25 3.78 -0.91
C LEU A 89 2.68 2.44 -0.46
N ALA A 90 3.42 1.33 -0.60
CA ALA A 90 2.99 0.03 -0.11
C ALA A 90 3.09 -0.09 1.43
N SER A 91 4.05 0.61 2.04
CA SER A 91 4.25 0.59 3.49
C SER A 91 3.35 1.60 4.22
N ALA A 92 2.95 2.68 3.55
CA ALA A 92 2.19 3.78 4.16
C ALA A 92 0.82 3.37 4.74
N PRO A 93 -0.01 2.52 4.10
CA PRO A 93 -1.25 2.02 4.68
C PRO A 93 -1.09 1.46 6.09
N PHE A 94 -0.09 0.60 6.27
CA PHE A 94 0.21 -0.05 7.53
C PHE A 94 0.72 0.94 8.58
N LEU A 95 1.47 1.96 8.16
CA LEU A 95 1.91 3.04 9.04
C LEU A 95 0.70 3.84 9.55
N LEU A 96 -0.21 4.22 8.66
CA LEU A 96 -1.39 5.01 9.02
C LEU A 96 -2.33 4.25 9.96
N ASP A 97 -2.59 2.98 9.68
CA ASP A 97 -3.38 2.11 10.58
C ASP A 97 -2.72 1.98 11.96
N THR A 98 -1.42 1.68 12.00
CA THR A 98 -0.69 1.51 13.27
C THR A 98 -0.66 2.81 14.08
N LEU A 99 -0.48 3.95 13.41
CA LEU A 99 -0.56 5.26 14.05
C LEU A 99 -1.96 5.58 14.56
N GLY A 100 -3.00 5.29 13.77
CA GLY A 100 -4.39 5.48 14.19
C GLY A 100 -4.71 4.68 15.46
N ASN A 101 -4.19 3.46 15.56
CA ASN A 101 -4.29 2.64 16.76
C ASN A 101 -3.51 3.23 17.94
N LEU A 102 -2.22 3.53 17.76
CA LEU A 102 -1.38 4.08 18.84
C LEU A 102 -1.89 5.41 19.40
N LEU A 103 -2.40 6.28 18.52
CA LEU A 103 -2.94 7.59 18.88
C LEU A 103 -4.38 7.54 19.40
N GLY A 104 -5.00 6.36 19.46
CA GLY A 104 -6.38 6.18 19.95
C GLY A 104 -7.45 6.78 19.03
N PHE A 105 -7.16 6.93 17.72
CA PHE A 105 -8.12 7.51 16.77
C PHE A 105 -9.30 6.58 16.52
N TYR A 106 -9.05 5.27 16.42
CA TYR A 106 -10.12 4.27 16.34
C TYR A 106 -11.07 4.34 17.54
N ASP A 107 -10.56 4.67 18.72
CA ASP A 107 -11.36 4.74 19.95
C ASP A 107 -12.09 6.09 20.08
N SER A 108 -11.50 7.15 19.51
CA SER A 108 -12.00 8.53 19.66
C SER A 108 -12.91 8.99 18.53
N TYR A 109 -12.74 8.45 17.33
CA TYR A 109 -13.43 8.91 16.12
C TYR A 109 -13.99 7.71 15.34
N PRO A 110 -15.31 7.49 15.34
CA PRO A 110 -15.94 6.34 14.68
C PRO A 110 -15.67 6.26 13.17
N VAL A 111 -15.40 7.39 12.51
CA VAL A 111 -15.15 7.47 11.06
C VAL A 111 -13.70 7.15 10.67
N THR A 112 -12.83 6.88 11.64
CA THR A 112 -11.40 6.61 11.36
C THR A 112 -11.23 5.43 10.42
N ASP A 113 -12.02 4.38 10.63
CA ASP A 113 -11.96 3.16 9.86
C ASP A 113 -12.37 3.40 8.40
N ASP A 114 -13.57 3.95 8.17
CA ASP A 114 -14.05 4.40 6.85
C ASP A 114 -13.01 5.24 6.07
N VAL A 115 -12.41 6.21 6.76
CA VAL A 115 -11.41 7.11 6.17
C VAL A 115 -10.16 6.35 5.77
N LEU A 116 -9.69 5.44 6.61
CA LEU A 116 -8.51 4.63 6.32
C LEU A 116 -8.80 3.59 5.24
N HIS A 117 -9.97 2.97 5.20
CA HIS A 117 -10.37 2.09 4.10
C HIS A 117 -10.33 2.82 2.75
N ALA A 118 -10.81 4.05 2.67
CA ALA A 118 -10.70 4.85 1.46
C ALA A 118 -9.25 5.29 1.16
N LEU A 119 -8.57 5.92 2.12
CA LEU A 119 -7.26 6.54 1.91
C LEU A 119 -6.15 5.51 1.68
N ASN A 120 -6.13 4.43 2.46
CA ASN A 120 -5.11 3.38 2.33
C ASN A 120 -5.19 2.70 0.97
N TRP A 121 -6.38 2.54 0.40
CA TRP A 121 -6.53 1.99 -0.94
C TRP A 121 -6.03 2.92 -2.04
N VAL A 122 -6.16 4.25 -1.88
CA VAL A 122 -5.52 5.21 -2.79
C VAL A 122 -4.01 4.98 -2.83
N LEU A 123 -3.39 4.83 -1.66
CA LEU A 123 -1.94 4.62 -1.54
C LEU A 123 -1.51 3.25 -2.07
N LEU A 124 -2.24 2.19 -1.70
CA LEU A 124 -1.94 0.81 -2.12
C LEU A 124 -2.05 0.64 -3.64
N VAL A 125 -3.09 1.20 -4.27
CA VAL A 125 -3.21 1.16 -5.73
C VAL A 125 -2.20 2.10 -6.41
N GLY A 126 -1.84 3.21 -5.75
CA GLY A 126 -0.69 4.02 -6.16
C GLY A 126 0.62 3.22 -6.21
N ALA A 127 0.87 2.39 -5.20
CA ALA A 127 2.02 1.49 -5.17
C ALA A 127 1.99 0.47 -6.30
N TYR A 128 0.81 -0.12 -6.57
CA TYR A 128 0.61 -0.98 -7.74
C TYR A 128 1.00 -0.28 -9.03
N HIS A 129 0.56 0.98 -9.24
CA HIS A 129 0.93 1.75 -10.43
C HIS A 129 2.40 2.11 -10.49
N ALA A 130 3.03 2.41 -9.36
CA ALA A 130 4.47 2.63 -9.30
C ALA A 130 5.24 1.39 -9.79
N PHE A 131 4.84 0.18 -9.37
CA PHE A 131 5.40 -1.08 -9.87
C PHE A 131 5.02 -1.39 -11.32
N ARG A 132 3.82 -1.01 -11.74
CA ARG A 132 3.36 -1.21 -13.12
C ARG A 132 4.18 -0.36 -14.08
N PHE A 133 4.24 0.96 -13.85
CA PHE A 133 4.82 1.90 -14.79
C PHE A 133 6.35 1.87 -14.85
N ARG A 134 7.04 1.33 -13.84
CA ARG A 134 8.46 1.02 -13.96
C ARG A 134 8.75 -0.13 -14.95
N ASN A 135 7.77 -0.99 -15.23
CA ASN A 135 7.93 -2.18 -16.07
C ASN A 135 7.13 -2.10 -17.39
N VAL A 136 6.04 -1.34 -17.43
CA VAL A 136 5.06 -1.30 -18.52
C VAL A 136 4.64 0.14 -18.80
N SER A 137 4.84 0.62 -20.02
CA SER A 137 4.47 1.99 -20.43
C SER A 137 3.06 2.10 -21.03
N TYR A 138 2.34 1.00 -21.18
CA TYR A 138 0.97 1.03 -21.73
C TYR A 138 0.01 1.71 -20.75
N ARG A 139 -0.90 2.56 -21.24
CA ARG A 139 -1.76 3.41 -20.39
C ARG A 139 -3.24 3.04 -20.43
N SER A 140 -3.72 2.48 -21.54
CA SER A 140 -5.16 2.41 -21.81
C SER A 140 -5.94 1.50 -20.86
N ASP A 141 -5.31 0.43 -20.36
CA ASP A 141 -5.90 -0.50 -19.39
C ASP A 141 -5.54 -0.17 -17.94
N ALA A 142 -4.72 0.88 -17.70
CA ALA A 142 -4.13 1.14 -16.39
C ALA A 142 -5.20 1.39 -15.33
N VAL A 143 -6.20 2.23 -15.64
CA VAL A 143 -7.25 2.57 -14.68
C VAL A 143 -8.01 1.31 -14.27
N LEU A 144 -8.43 0.50 -15.25
CA LEU A 144 -9.18 -0.73 -15.03
C LEU A 144 -8.39 -1.77 -14.23
N LEU A 145 -7.11 -1.97 -14.57
CA LEU A 145 -6.25 -2.93 -13.87
C LEU A 145 -5.98 -2.51 -12.42
N GLY A 146 -5.73 -1.22 -12.17
CA GLY A 146 -5.52 -0.71 -10.82
C GLY A 146 -6.79 -0.78 -9.97
N TYR A 147 -7.95 -0.45 -10.56
CA TYR A 147 -9.25 -0.58 -9.86
C TYR A 147 -9.55 -2.05 -9.53
N GLY A 148 -9.36 -2.96 -10.49
CA GLY A 148 -9.53 -4.40 -10.26
C GLY A 148 -8.56 -4.96 -9.22
N PHE A 149 -7.30 -4.51 -9.21
CA PHE A 149 -6.35 -4.87 -8.15
C PHE A 149 -6.85 -4.41 -6.77
N GLY A 150 -7.30 -3.15 -6.64
CA GLY A 150 -7.86 -2.64 -5.39
C GLY A 150 -9.08 -3.44 -4.91
N ALA A 151 -10.00 -3.77 -5.82
CA ALA A 151 -11.20 -4.56 -5.52
C ALA A 151 -10.86 -5.98 -5.04
N ILE A 152 -9.88 -6.65 -5.66
CA ILE A 152 -9.43 -7.98 -5.20
C ILE A 152 -8.70 -7.87 -3.86
N ALA A 153 -7.89 -6.83 -3.67
CA ALA A 153 -7.14 -6.62 -2.43
C ALA A 153 -8.07 -6.42 -1.23
N ILE A 154 -9.17 -5.67 -1.37
CA ILE A 154 -10.12 -5.48 -0.26
C ILE A 154 -10.85 -6.78 0.08
N VAL A 155 -11.24 -7.60 -0.90
CA VAL A 155 -11.85 -8.90 -0.61
C VAL A 155 -10.92 -9.77 0.25
N TRP A 156 -9.62 -9.77 -0.03
CA TRP A 156 -8.66 -10.51 0.79
C TRP A 156 -8.39 -9.85 2.14
N TRP A 157 -8.44 -8.53 2.22
CA TRP A 157 -8.31 -7.81 3.49
C TRP A 157 -9.47 -8.12 4.44
N GLU A 158 -10.71 -8.00 3.99
CA GLU A 158 -11.91 -8.37 4.75
C GLU A 158 -11.85 -9.84 5.20
N ALA A 159 -11.39 -10.74 4.33
CA ALA A 159 -11.21 -12.14 4.68
C ALA A 159 -10.15 -12.33 5.80
N MET A 160 -9.10 -11.50 5.82
CA MET A 160 -8.08 -11.52 6.86
C MET A 160 -8.58 -10.90 8.16
N GLU A 161 -9.33 -9.80 8.11
CA GLU A 161 -9.96 -9.18 9.29
C GLU A 161 -10.98 -10.11 9.91
N TRP A 162 -11.83 -10.73 9.11
CA TRP A 162 -12.72 -11.79 9.58
C TRP A 162 -11.94 -12.96 10.18
N ALA A 163 -10.80 -13.36 9.60
CA ALA A 163 -10.02 -14.46 10.16
C ALA A 163 -9.47 -14.14 11.55
N VAL A 164 -9.22 -12.87 11.89
CA VAL A 164 -8.68 -12.45 13.19
C VAL A 164 -9.72 -11.91 14.17
N SER A 165 -10.94 -11.63 13.73
CA SER A 165 -12.03 -11.11 14.55
C SER A 165 -12.53 -12.11 15.60
N GLU A 166 -13.47 -11.65 16.45
CA GLU A 166 -14.14 -12.49 17.45
C GLU A 166 -14.84 -13.71 16.85
N ASP A 167 -15.56 -13.50 15.75
CA ASP A 167 -16.30 -14.54 15.02
C ASP A 167 -15.39 -15.41 14.11
N GLY A 168 -14.15 -14.99 13.96
CA GLY A 168 -13.12 -15.64 13.16
C GLY A 168 -12.44 -16.82 13.83
N TRP A 169 -11.34 -17.27 13.23
CA TRP A 169 -10.49 -18.32 13.81
C TRP A 169 -9.42 -17.76 14.76
N GLY A 170 -9.16 -16.45 14.71
CA GLY A 170 -8.18 -15.76 15.55
C GLY A 170 -8.72 -15.31 16.91
N GLY A 171 -10.04 -15.11 17.03
CA GLY A 171 -10.72 -14.86 18.30
C GLY A 171 -10.28 -13.60 19.03
N ALA A 172 -9.81 -12.56 18.31
CA ALA A 172 -9.40 -11.32 18.95
C ALA A 172 -10.63 -10.48 19.36
N GLY A 173 -10.82 -10.32 20.67
CA GLY A 173 -11.92 -9.59 21.33
C GLY A 173 -12.07 -8.09 21.01
N GLY A 174 -11.26 -7.55 20.11
CA GLY A 174 -11.23 -6.14 19.75
C GLY A 174 -11.81 -5.82 18.38
N LEU A 175 -12.10 -6.83 17.55
CA LEU A 175 -12.68 -6.66 16.22
C LEU A 175 -14.08 -7.29 16.19
N SER A 176 -15.11 -6.45 16.30
CA SER A 176 -16.51 -6.83 16.13
C SER A 176 -16.99 -6.40 14.75
N LEU A 177 -16.78 -7.25 13.74
CA LEU A 177 -17.20 -6.97 12.36
C LEU A 177 -18.72 -7.14 12.21
N THR A 178 -19.36 -6.23 11.48
CA THR A 178 -20.76 -6.39 11.07
C THR A 178 -20.86 -6.51 9.55
N TYR A 179 -21.93 -7.15 9.05
CA TYR A 179 -22.15 -7.23 7.61
C TYR A 179 -22.24 -5.84 6.94
N GLY A 180 -22.81 -4.86 7.63
CA GLY A 180 -22.91 -3.48 7.12
C GLY A 180 -21.55 -2.82 6.97
N ASP A 181 -20.65 -3.07 7.93
CA ASP A 181 -19.27 -2.61 7.98
C ASP A 181 -18.49 -3.15 6.79
N THR A 182 -18.39 -4.48 6.68
CA THR A 182 -17.70 -5.16 5.58
C THR A 182 -18.19 -4.73 4.20
N VAL A 183 -19.50 -4.55 4.01
CA VAL A 183 -20.03 -4.05 2.72
C VAL A 183 -19.62 -2.59 2.49
N GLY A 184 -19.64 -1.76 3.53
CA GLY A 184 -19.11 -0.39 3.51
C GLY A 184 -17.64 -0.35 3.11
N ASP A 185 -16.81 -1.18 3.74
CA ASP A 185 -15.37 -1.26 3.50
C ASP A 185 -15.03 -1.72 2.10
N LEU A 186 -15.75 -2.72 1.59
CA LEU A 186 -15.67 -3.15 0.18
C LEU A 186 -15.93 -1.98 -0.77
N VAL A 187 -16.95 -1.16 -0.51
CA VAL A 187 -17.31 -0.01 -1.35
C VAL A 187 -16.29 1.12 -1.23
N LEU A 188 -15.91 1.50 0.00
CA LEU A 188 -14.97 2.59 0.28
C LEU A 188 -13.58 2.27 -0.27
N SER A 189 -13.08 1.07 -0.01
CA SER A 189 -11.75 0.64 -0.43
C SER A 189 -11.67 0.45 -1.94
N SER A 190 -12.68 -0.15 -2.57
CA SER A 190 -12.70 -0.23 -4.04
C SER A 190 -12.75 1.16 -4.67
N THR A 191 -13.56 2.08 -4.14
CA THR A 191 -13.64 3.47 -4.62
C THR A 191 -12.32 4.21 -4.41
N GLY A 192 -11.69 4.08 -3.24
CA GLY A 192 -10.34 4.57 -2.97
C GLY A 192 -9.33 4.00 -3.97
N GLY A 193 -9.45 2.72 -4.32
CA GLY A 193 -8.65 2.06 -5.33
C GLY A 193 -8.86 2.64 -6.73
N LEU A 194 -10.09 3.00 -7.11
CA LEU A 194 -10.36 3.71 -8.37
C LEU A 194 -9.66 5.07 -8.40
N VAL A 195 -9.79 5.85 -7.32
CA VAL A 195 -9.13 7.15 -7.19
C VAL A 195 -7.61 6.99 -7.26
N GLY A 196 -7.03 6.04 -6.51
CA GLY A 196 -5.62 5.70 -6.56
C GLY A 196 -5.17 5.26 -7.95
N SER A 197 -6.03 4.58 -8.71
CA SER A 197 -5.74 4.16 -10.07
C SER A 197 -5.65 5.34 -11.05
N ILE A 198 -6.59 6.29 -10.93
CA ILE A 198 -6.60 7.54 -11.72
C ILE A 198 -5.37 8.39 -11.38
N LEU A 199 -5.09 8.59 -10.09
CA LEU A 199 -3.94 9.37 -9.62
C LEU A 199 -2.62 8.71 -10.03
N GLY A 200 -2.50 7.39 -9.88
CA GLY A 200 -1.31 6.64 -10.30
C GLY A 200 -1.03 6.78 -11.80
N LEU A 201 -2.05 6.68 -12.65
CA LEU A 201 -1.91 6.92 -14.08
C LEU A 201 -1.48 8.37 -14.41
N ALA A 202 -2.04 9.34 -13.69
CA ALA A 202 -1.78 10.76 -13.92
C ALA A 202 -0.38 11.18 -13.44
N LEU A 203 0.06 10.68 -12.29
CA LEU A 203 1.27 11.14 -11.58
C LEU A 203 2.51 10.25 -11.81
N LEU A 204 2.32 8.97 -12.17
CA LEU A 204 3.40 7.99 -12.27
C LEU A 204 3.55 7.41 -13.69
N GLY A 205 2.50 7.49 -14.49
CA GLY A 205 2.49 6.96 -15.84
C GLY A 205 3.45 7.68 -16.80
N PRO A 206 3.72 7.12 -17.98
CA PRO A 206 4.56 7.78 -18.99
C PRO A 206 3.87 9.01 -19.57
N GLY A 207 4.64 10.03 -19.93
CA GLY A 207 4.11 11.28 -20.48
C GLY A 207 3.24 11.05 -21.71
N VAL A 208 2.07 11.70 -21.75
CA VAL A 208 1.21 11.73 -22.94
C VAL A 208 1.89 12.62 -23.98
N ARG A 209 2.25 12.09 -25.15
CA ARG A 209 2.63 12.95 -26.27
C ARG A 209 1.35 13.52 -26.89
N SER A 210 1.28 14.84 -26.99
CA SER A 210 0.44 15.57 -27.96
C SER A 210 0.90 15.28 -29.38
#